data_AF-A4JSE6-F1
#
_entry.id   AF-A4JSE6-F1
#
_cell.length_a   1.000
_cell.length_b   1.000
_cell.length_c   1.000
_cell.angle_alpha   90.00
_cell.angle_beta   90.00
_cell.angle_gamma   90.00
#
_symmetry.space_group_name_H-M   'P 1'
#
loop_
_entity.id
_entity.type
_entity.pdbx_description
1 polymer ?
#
loop_
_entity_poly.entity_id
_entity_poly.type
_entity_poly.pdbx_seq_one_letter_code
_entity_poly.pdbx_strand_id
1 'polypeptide(L)'
;MLVWDAPVRAFHWLMVIAFAGAWLSAESERWRLMHVAFGYTMLALVAFRVVWGLAGTRHARFSSFVRSPAAVGRYLLSLAKGRPEHHVGHNPAGAIAIVAMLAMTAALGASGWAAYNGNGEAFGELHEGVANAMLVLVAVHVGAVFVSSIVHRENLARAMVTGYKRGAPADGIRRAWWSVAAIMTAAAIGWWWTQWHAAPQPAPGDGPVAADIGRPAHGADRDDD
;
A
#
# COMPACT_ATOMS: atom_id res chain seq x y z
N MET A 1 -13.91 -21.86 -5.20
CA MET A 1 -12.65 -22.16 -5.89
C MET A 1 -11.55 -21.19 -5.45
N LEU A 2 -10.30 -21.64 -5.38
CA LEU A 2 -9.15 -20.78 -5.06
C LEU A 2 -8.77 -19.98 -6.30
N VAL A 3 -8.84 -18.65 -6.22
CA VAL A 3 -8.56 -17.73 -7.34
C VAL A 3 -7.26 -16.97 -7.10
N TRP A 4 -7.08 -16.43 -5.90
CA TRP A 4 -5.90 -15.66 -5.54
C TRP A 4 -4.89 -16.54 -4.83
N ASP A 5 -3.70 -16.70 -5.42
CA ASP A 5 -2.57 -17.35 -4.75
C ASP A 5 -2.10 -16.53 -3.54
N ALA A 6 -1.42 -17.18 -2.59
CA ALA A 6 -0.96 -16.54 -1.37
C ALA A 6 0.02 -15.38 -1.63
N PRO A 7 0.97 -15.47 -2.60
CA PRO A 7 1.86 -14.35 -2.89
C PRO A 7 1.14 -13.08 -3.36
N VAL A 8 0.10 -13.20 -4.19
CA VAL A 8 -0.72 -12.04 -4.60
C VAL A 8 -1.47 -11.44 -3.42
N ARG A 9 -1.96 -12.26 -2.48
CA ARG A 9 -2.61 -11.77 -1.26
C ARG A 9 -1.63 -11.06 -0.33
N ALA A 10 -0.45 -11.66 -0.11
CA ALA A 10 0.61 -11.06 0.69
C ALA A 10 1.07 -9.73 0.08
N PHE A 11 1.32 -9.69 -1.23
CA PHE A 11 1.64 -8.46 -1.96
C PHE A 11 0.60 -7.36 -1.70
N HIS A 12 -0.68 -7.66 -1.84
CA HIS A 12 -1.75 -6.66 -1.66
C HIS A 12 -1.78 -6.11 -0.24
N TRP A 13 -1.79 -6.97 0.78
CA TRP A 13 -1.88 -6.52 2.16
C TRP A 13 -0.60 -5.82 2.63
N LEU A 14 0.58 -6.27 2.19
CA LEU A 14 1.83 -5.57 2.44
C LEU A 14 1.84 -4.20 1.73
N MET A 15 1.31 -4.10 0.50
CA MET A 15 1.17 -2.82 -0.19
C MET A 15 0.25 -1.85 0.56
N VAL A 16 -0.89 -2.33 1.05
CA VAL A 16 -1.84 -1.54 1.85
C VAL A 16 -1.16 -1.03 3.14
N ILE A 17 -0.49 -1.91 3.88
CA ILE A 17 0.19 -1.55 5.13
C ILE A 17 1.34 -0.58 4.85
N ALA A 18 2.16 -0.84 3.82
CA ALA A 18 3.27 0.04 3.47
C ALA A 18 2.79 1.41 3.02
N PHE A 19 1.77 1.48 2.16
CA PHE A 19 1.20 2.76 1.73
C PHE A 19 0.61 3.56 2.90
N ALA A 20 -0.18 2.91 3.76
CA ALA A 20 -0.75 3.57 4.94
C ALA A 20 0.34 4.02 5.92
N GLY A 21 1.35 3.19 6.14
CA GLY A 21 2.51 3.52 6.98
C GLY A 21 3.31 4.69 6.42
N ALA A 22 3.57 4.71 5.11
CA ALA A 22 4.26 5.81 4.44
C ALA A 22 3.46 7.11 4.58
N TRP A 23 2.14 7.07 4.34
CA TRP A 23 1.28 8.25 4.47
C TRP A 23 1.24 8.78 5.91
N LEU A 24 1.10 7.90 6.91
CA LEU A 24 1.08 8.29 8.33
C LEU A 24 2.42 8.87 8.82
N SER A 25 3.54 8.51 8.18
CA SER A 25 4.88 8.96 8.57
C SER A 25 5.41 10.12 7.74
N ALA A 26 4.69 10.55 6.70
CA ALA A 26 5.18 11.52 5.70
C ALA A 26 5.53 12.89 6.29
N GLU A 27 4.73 13.39 7.24
CA GLU A 27 4.88 14.75 7.80
C GLU A 27 5.85 14.82 8.99
N SER A 28 6.45 13.71 9.40
CA SER A 28 7.27 13.67 10.61
C SER A 28 8.73 13.39 10.32
N GLU A 29 9.59 14.35 10.65
CA GLU A 29 11.05 14.19 10.55
C GLU A 29 11.55 12.99 11.36
N ARG A 30 10.95 12.75 12.54
CA ARG A 30 11.26 11.58 13.38
C ARG A 30 10.96 10.26 12.67
N TRP A 31 9.88 10.21 11.89
CA TRP A 31 9.43 9.00 11.20
C TRP A 31 9.87 8.96 9.73
N ARG A 32 10.72 9.90 9.30
CA ARG A 32 11.20 9.99 7.92
C ARG A 32 11.86 8.70 7.44
N LEU A 33 12.64 8.04 8.30
CA LEU A 33 13.22 6.74 7.96
C LEU A 33 12.16 5.66 7.72
N MET A 34 11.05 5.69 8.48
CA MET A 34 9.94 4.74 8.27
C MET A 34 9.21 5.05 6.96
N HIS A 35 8.96 6.32 6.69
CA HIS A 35 8.36 6.76 5.42
C HIS A 35 9.15 6.21 4.22
N VAL A 36 10.47 6.41 4.22
CA VAL A 36 11.37 5.93 3.18
C VAL A 36 11.40 4.38 3.13
N ALA A 37 11.44 3.72 4.29
CA ALA A 37 11.42 2.25 4.37
C ALA A 37 10.15 1.65 3.76
N PHE A 38 9.00 2.24 4.03
CA PHE A 38 7.73 1.84 3.42
C PHE A 38 7.73 2.11 1.92
N GLY A 39 8.21 3.26 1.46
CA GLY A 39 8.35 3.58 0.03
C GLY A 39 9.21 2.56 -0.73
N TYR A 40 10.37 2.19 -0.18
CA TYR A 40 11.20 1.13 -0.78
C TYR A 40 10.55 -0.24 -0.74
N THR A 41 9.79 -0.55 0.32
CA THR A 41 9.00 -1.79 0.38
C THR A 41 7.97 -1.83 -0.75
N MET A 42 7.26 -0.72 -1.00
CA MET A 42 6.31 -0.61 -2.11
C MET A 42 6.99 -0.83 -3.46
N LEU A 43 8.15 -0.23 -3.72
CA LEU A 43 8.92 -0.46 -4.95
C LEU A 43 9.33 -1.94 -5.12
N ALA A 44 9.86 -2.56 -4.08
CA ALA A 44 10.25 -3.97 -4.10
C ALA A 44 9.03 -4.88 -4.38
N LEU A 45 7.89 -4.58 -3.77
CA LEU A 45 6.64 -5.28 -4.02
C LEU A 45 6.16 -5.10 -5.47
N VAL A 46 6.26 -3.90 -6.06
CA VAL A 46 5.95 -3.67 -7.48
C VAL A 46 6.84 -4.52 -8.38
N ALA A 47 8.15 -4.53 -8.14
CA ALA A 47 9.09 -5.35 -8.90
C ALA A 47 8.71 -6.84 -8.81
N PHE A 48 8.45 -7.34 -7.60
CA PHE A 48 7.94 -8.69 -7.38
C PHE A 48 6.66 -8.94 -8.19
N ARG A 49 5.70 -8.02 -8.13
CA ARG A 49 4.40 -8.17 -8.79
C ARG A 49 4.52 -8.21 -10.32
N VAL A 50 5.47 -7.46 -10.88
CA VAL A 50 5.77 -7.51 -12.32
C VAL A 50 6.30 -8.90 -12.69
N VAL A 51 7.29 -9.41 -11.97
CA VAL A 51 7.86 -10.76 -12.20
C VAL A 51 6.79 -11.85 -12.02
N TRP A 52 6.03 -11.80 -10.92
CA TRP A 52 4.95 -12.76 -10.65
C TRP A 52 3.80 -12.64 -11.64
N GLY A 53 3.56 -11.45 -12.20
CA GLY A 53 2.57 -11.24 -13.25
C GLY A 53 2.97 -11.79 -14.62
N LEU A 54 4.22 -12.18 -14.81
CA LEU A 54 4.69 -12.87 -16.01
C LEU A 54 4.74 -14.39 -15.79
N ALA A 55 5.28 -14.84 -14.66
CA ALA A 55 5.54 -16.26 -14.39
C ALA A 55 4.52 -16.97 -13.48
N GLY A 56 3.71 -16.22 -12.72
CA GLY A 56 2.87 -16.73 -11.64
C GLY A 56 1.67 -17.58 -12.09
N THR A 57 0.72 -17.77 -11.16
CA THR A 57 -0.45 -18.62 -11.40
C THR A 57 -1.43 -18.01 -12.41
N ARG A 58 -2.36 -18.83 -12.94
CA ARG A 58 -3.32 -18.46 -14.00
C ARG A 58 -3.93 -17.07 -13.84
N HIS A 59 -4.44 -16.77 -12.65
CA HIS A 59 -5.17 -15.52 -12.36
C HIS A 59 -4.24 -14.37 -11.92
N ALA A 60 -2.96 -14.65 -11.65
CA ALA A 60 -1.95 -13.65 -11.32
C ALA A 60 -1.33 -13.00 -12.58
N ARG A 61 -1.30 -13.74 -13.70
CA ARG A 61 -0.66 -13.29 -14.93
C ARG A 61 -1.36 -12.11 -15.58
N PHE A 62 -0.62 -11.11 -16.04
CA PHE A 62 -1.19 -9.94 -16.72
C PHE A 62 -1.98 -10.33 -17.98
N SER A 63 -1.49 -11.33 -18.73
CA SER A 63 -2.19 -11.83 -19.92
C SER A 63 -3.58 -12.41 -19.65
N SER A 64 -3.89 -12.80 -18.42
CA SER A 64 -5.22 -13.34 -18.08
C SER A 64 -6.29 -12.25 -17.93
N PHE A 65 -5.89 -11.03 -17.56
CA PHE A 65 -6.82 -9.96 -17.20
C PHE A 65 -6.62 -8.63 -17.91
N VAL A 66 -5.42 -8.32 -18.40
CA VAL A 66 -5.18 -7.15 -19.23
C VAL A 66 -5.79 -7.43 -20.60
N ARG A 67 -7.00 -6.93 -20.81
CA ARG A 67 -7.74 -7.02 -22.07
C ARG A 67 -7.51 -5.75 -22.90
N SER A 68 -7.80 -5.83 -24.20
CA SER A 68 -7.64 -4.68 -25.10
C SER A 68 -8.46 -3.47 -24.63
N PRO A 69 -8.03 -2.23 -24.93
CA PRO A 69 -8.76 -1.02 -24.53
C PRO A 69 -10.23 -1.01 -24.95
N ALA A 70 -10.54 -1.59 -26.11
CA ALA A 70 -11.91 -1.76 -26.62
C ALA A 70 -12.78 -2.72 -25.78
N ALA A 71 -12.18 -3.68 -25.08
CA ALA A 71 -12.89 -4.55 -24.14
C ALA A 71 -13.20 -3.84 -22.82
N VAL A 72 -12.31 -2.93 -22.37
CA VAL A 72 -12.56 -2.11 -21.19
C VAL A 72 -13.73 -1.14 -21.42
N GLY A 73 -13.73 -0.44 -22.56
CA GLY A 73 -14.82 0.49 -22.90
C GLY A 73 -16.19 -0.20 -22.94
N ARG A 74 -16.27 -1.41 -23.51
CA ARG A 74 -17.51 -2.20 -23.52
C ARG A 74 -17.99 -2.59 -22.13
N TYR A 75 -17.08 -2.96 -21.23
CA TYR A 75 -17.43 -3.33 -19.86
C TYR A 75 -17.90 -2.14 -19.02
N LEU A 76 -17.27 -0.97 -19.17
CA LEU A 76 -17.74 0.26 -18.51
C LEU A 76 -19.15 0.62 -19.00
N LEU A 77 -19.42 0.45 -20.30
CA LEU A 77 -20.75 0.64 -20.88
C LEU A 77 -21.76 -0.39 -20.35
N SER A 78 -21.36 -1.65 -20.14
CA SER A 78 -22.27 -2.69 -19.63
C SER A 78 -22.64 -2.47 -18.17
N LEU A 79 -21.71 -1.94 -17.36
CA LEU A 79 -21.98 -1.48 -15.99
C LEU A 79 -22.96 -0.31 -15.98
N ALA A 80 -22.74 0.71 -16.82
CA ALA A 80 -23.64 1.86 -16.95
C ALA A 80 -25.05 1.45 -17.41
N LYS A 81 -25.17 0.34 -18.17
CA LYS A 81 -26.44 -0.22 -18.66
C LYS A 81 -27.07 -1.25 -17.71
N GLY A 82 -26.52 -1.48 -16.52
CA GLY A 82 -27.07 -2.41 -15.54
C GLY A 82 -27.03 -3.90 -15.95
N ARG A 83 -26.19 -4.28 -16.92
CA ARG A 83 -25.97 -5.66 -17.36
C ARG A 83 -24.54 -6.11 -17.04
N PRO A 84 -24.20 -6.33 -15.76
CA PRO A 84 -22.83 -6.64 -15.36
C PRO A 84 -22.40 -8.01 -15.90
N GLU A 85 -21.38 -8.03 -16.76
CA GLU A 85 -20.77 -9.27 -17.24
C GLU A 85 -19.99 -9.98 -16.11
N HIS A 86 -20.26 -11.27 -15.92
CA HIS A 86 -19.63 -12.07 -14.88
C HIS A 86 -18.18 -12.42 -15.28
N HIS A 87 -17.20 -11.94 -14.50
CA HIS A 87 -15.79 -12.22 -14.72
C HIS A 87 -15.22 -12.99 -13.53
N VAL A 88 -14.71 -14.20 -13.78
CA VAL A 88 -14.19 -15.12 -12.74
C VAL A 88 -12.88 -14.59 -12.11
N GLY A 89 -12.06 -13.87 -12.89
CA GLY A 89 -10.80 -13.26 -12.46
C GLY A 89 -10.94 -11.79 -12.06
N HIS A 90 -10.17 -10.92 -12.72
CA HIS A 90 -10.40 -9.47 -12.66
C HIS A 90 -11.38 -9.05 -13.76
N ASN A 91 -12.22 -8.09 -13.43
CA ASN A 91 -12.99 -7.37 -14.44
C ASN A 91 -12.11 -6.34 -15.18
N PRO A 92 -12.50 -5.88 -16.37
CA PRO A 92 -11.71 -4.90 -17.13
C PRO A 92 -11.46 -3.58 -16.38
N ALA A 93 -12.38 -3.13 -15.53
CA ALA A 93 -12.18 -1.96 -14.68
C ALA A 93 -11.09 -2.20 -13.60
N GLY A 94 -11.09 -3.37 -12.97
CA GLY A 94 -10.07 -3.77 -12.00
C GLY A 94 -8.70 -3.97 -12.64
N ALA A 95 -8.64 -4.42 -13.90
CA ALA A 95 -7.40 -4.48 -14.67
C ALA A 95 -6.76 -3.10 -14.85
N ILE A 96 -7.57 -2.07 -15.19
CA ILE A 96 -7.08 -0.69 -15.26
C ILE A 96 -6.59 -0.21 -13.91
N ALA A 97 -7.37 -0.42 -12.84
CA ALA A 97 -6.97 0.01 -11.50
C ALA A 97 -5.62 -0.58 -11.08
N ILE A 98 -5.38 -1.86 -11.36
CA ILE A 98 -4.10 -2.51 -11.06
C ILE A 98 -2.95 -1.85 -11.83
N VAL A 99 -3.09 -1.66 -13.14
CA VAL A 99 -2.03 -1.05 -13.96
C VAL A 99 -1.75 0.38 -13.52
N ALA A 100 -2.80 1.18 -13.29
CA ALA A 100 -2.69 2.55 -12.81
C ALA A 100 -1.99 2.62 -11.45
N MET A 101 -2.39 1.78 -10.49
CA MET A 101 -1.78 1.76 -9.16
C MET A 101 -0.33 1.29 -9.18
N LEU A 102 0.03 0.31 -10.02
CA LEU A 102 1.43 -0.12 -10.17
C LEU A 102 2.29 0.99 -10.77
N ALA A 103 1.80 1.68 -11.81
CA ALA A 103 2.50 2.80 -12.43
C ALA A 103 2.66 3.98 -11.46
N MET A 104 1.60 4.35 -10.74
CA MET A 104 1.64 5.40 -9.72
C MET A 104 2.59 5.06 -8.57
N THR A 105 2.62 3.80 -8.13
CA THR A 105 3.56 3.35 -7.10
C THR A 105 5.02 3.45 -7.59
N ALA A 106 5.28 3.08 -8.84
CA ALA A 106 6.61 3.24 -9.44
C ALA A 106 7.01 4.72 -9.54
N ALA A 107 6.09 5.59 -9.95
CA ALA A 107 6.31 7.04 -10.00
C ALA A 107 6.60 7.61 -8.61
N LEU A 108 5.84 7.23 -7.57
CA LEU A 108 6.07 7.63 -6.18
C LEU A 108 7.46 7.25 -5.69
N GLY A 109 7.85 5.99 -5.91
CA GLY A 109 9.15 5.52 -5.48
C GLY A 109 10.30 6.18 -6.24
N ALA A 110 10.14 6.44 -7.54
CA ALA A 110 11.15 7.12 -8.35
C ALA A 110 11.32 8.59 -7.93
N SER A 111 10.21 9.34 -7.80
CA SER A 111 10.25 10.74 -7.36
C SER A 111 10.73 10.86 -5.91
N GLY A 112 10.29 9.96 -5.02
CA GLY A 112 10.71 9.93 -3.62
C GLY A 112 12.20 9.60 -3.46
N TRP A 113 12.70 8.62 -4.22
CA TRP A 113 14.14 8.33 -4.26
C TRP A 113 14.94 9.52 -4.78
N ALA A 114 14.49 10.17 -5.86
CA ALA A 114 15.17 11.32 -6.42
C ALA A 114 15.22 12.50 -5.43
N ALA A 115 14.10 12.80 -4.77
CA ALA A 115 14.00 13.82 -3.73
C ALA A 115 14.90 13.51 -2.53
N TYR A 116 14.88 12.26 -2.04
CA TYR A 116 15.69 11.82 -0.90
C TYR A 116 17.20 11.94 -1.15
N ASN A 117 17.66 11.75 -2.39
CA ASN A 117 19.07 11.87 -2.77
C ASN A 117 19.47 13.30 -3.16
N GLY A 118 18.60 14.31 -2.97
CA GLY A 118 18.93 15.71 -3.21
C GLY A 118 18.97 16.12 -4.68
N ASN A 119 18.26 15.42 -5.58
CA ASN A 119 18.24 15.74 -7.02
C ASN A 119 17.37 16.97 -7.38
N GLY A 120 16.99 17.80 -6.40
CA GLY A 120 16.23 19.04 -6.59
C GLY A 120 14.83 19.02 -5.98
N GLU A 121 14.35 20.21 -5.57
CA GLU A 121 13.06 20.42 -4.90
C GLU A 121 11.86 19.99 -5.76
N ALA A 122 11.97 20.11 -7.08
CA ALA A 122 10.94 19.70 -8.03
C ALA A 122 10.55 18.20 -7.90
N PHE A 123 11.46 17.33 -7.48
CA PHE A 123 11.12 15.92 -7.23
C PHE A 123 10.30 15.73 -5.97
N GLY A 124 10.46 16.59 -4.96
CA GLY A 124 9.63 16.62 -3.76
C GLY A 124 8.20 17.05 -4.10
N GLU A 125 8.04 18.14 -4.85
CA GLU A 125 6.73 18.60 -5.34
C GLU A 125 6.04 17.54 -6.23
N LEU A 126 6.81 16.91 -7.13
CA LEU A 126 6.31 15.81 -7.93
C LEU A 126 5.88 14.63 -7.05
N HIS A 127 6.66 14.27 -6.04
CA HIS A 127 6.32 13.19 -5.12
C HIS A 127 5.02 13.49 -4.38
N GLU A 128 4.85 14.69 -3.85
CA GLU A 128 3.62 15.13 -3.18
C GLU A 128 2.41 15.11 -4.12
N GLY A 129 2.55 15.67 -5.34
CA GLY A 129 1.49 15.67 -6.34
C GLY A 129 1.06 14.25 -6.75
N VAL A 130 2.03 13.36 -6.97
CA VAL A 130 1.78 11.95 -7.27
C VAL A 130 1.15 11.24 -6.05
N ALA A 131 1.54 11.57 -4.82
CA ALA A 131 0.96 10.99 -3.60
C ALA A 131 -0.52 11.36 -3.45
N ASN A 132 -0.87 12.62 -3.67
CA ASN A 132 -2.25 13.09 -3.67
C ASN A 132 -3.10 12.40 -4.74
N ALA A 133 -2.57 12.25 -5.96
CA ALA A 133 -3.23 11.51 -7.02
C ALA A 133 -3.41 10.01 -6.66
N MET A 134 -2.41 9.40 -6.01
CA MET A 134 -2.49 8.01 -5.54
C MET A 134 -3.57 7.85 -4.46
N LEU A 135 -3.69 8.78 -3.52
CA LEU A 135 -4.76 8.78 -2.50
C LEU A 135 -6.15 8.79 -3.14
N VAL A 136 -6.38 9.67 -4.11
CA VAL A 136 -7.65 9.72 -4.87
C VAL A 136 -7.90 8.38 -5.57
N LEU A 137 -6.88 7.82 -6.24
CA LEU A 137 -7.00 6.55 -6.94
C LEU A 137 -7.33 5.39 -5.97
N VAL A 138 -6.70 5.36 -4.79
CA VAL A 138 -7.00 4.38 -3.73
C VAL A 138 -8.43 4.53 -3.23
N ALA A 139 -8.90 5.77 -2.99
CA ALA A 139 -10.28 6.02 -2.57
C ALA A 139 -11.29 5.53 -3.62
N VAL A 140 -11.06 5.83 -4.90
CA VAL A 140 -11.87 5.34 -6.02
C VAL A 140 -11.87 3.81 -6.08
N HIS A 141 -10.72 3.18 -5.91
CA HIS A 141 -10.61 1.72 -5.90
C HIS A 141 -11.40 1.08 -4.77
N VAL A 142 -11.26 1.58 -3.54
CA VAL A 142 -12.00 1.08 -2.37
C VAL A 142 -13.50 1.26 -2.59
N GLY A 143 -13.93 2.42 -3.09
CA GLY A 143 -15.33 2.65 -3.47
C GLY A 143 -15.83 1.67 -4.53
N ALA A 144 -15.04 1.41 -5.57
CA ALA A 144 -15.36 0.44 -6.61
C ALA A 144 -15.46 -1.00 -6.05
N VAL A 145 -14.56 -1.39 -5.14
CA VAL A 145 -14.61 -2.69 -4.46
C VAL A 145 -15.88 -2.81 -3.61
N PHE A 146 -16.27 -1.75 -2.91
CA PHE A 146 -17.49 -1.73 -2.11
C PHE A 146 -18.74 -1.87 -2.98
N VAL A 147 -18.89 -1.04 -4.01
CA VAL A 147 -20.02 -1.08 -4.95
C VAL A 147 -20.08 -2.44 -5.65
N SER A 148 -18.95 -2.94 -6.16
CA SER A 148 -18.87 -4.24 -6.81
C SER A 148 -19.24 -5.38 -5.85
N SER A 149 -18.84 -5.28 -4.57
CA SER A 149 -19.22 -6.30 -3.58
C SER A 149 -20.73 -6.38 -3.35
N ILE A 150 -21.42 -5.22 -3.37
CA ILE A 150 -22.88 -5.16 -3.24
C ILE A 150 -23.56 -5.66 -4.51
N VAL A 151 -23.17 -5.13 -5.67
CA VAL A 151 -23.78 -5.45 -6.98
C VAL A 151 -23.64 -6.94 -7.30
N HIS A 152 -22.48 -7.53 -7.05
CA HIS A 152 -22.23 -8.94 -7.30
C HIS A 152 -22.62 -9.85 -6.13
N ARG A 153 -23.07 -9.30 -4.99
CA ARG A 153 -23.37 -10.03 -3.73
C ARG A 153 -22.25 -10.97 -3.30
N GLU A 154 -21.02 -10.51 -3.46
CA GLU A 154 -19.79 -11.21 -3.10
C GLU A 154 -18.87 -10.28 -2.32
N ASN A 155 -18.41 -10.69 -1.15
CA ASN A 155 -17.48 -9.88 -0.37
C ASN A 155 -16.07 -10.00 -0.96
N LEU A 156 -15.69 -9.03 -1.80
CA LEU A 156 -14.40 -9.02 -2.50
C LEU A 156 -13.22 -8.83 -1.55
N ALA A 157 -13.39 -8.05 -0.47
CA ALA A 157 -12.36 -7.89 0.56
C ALA A 157 -12.08 -9.23 1.26
N ARG A 158 -13.13 -9.97 1.64
CA ARG A 158 -13.00 -11.32 2.21
C ARG A 158 -12.39 -12.29 1.21
N ALA A 159 -12.75 -12.20 -0.07
CA ALA A 159 -12.12 -13.00 -1.12
C ALA A 159 -10.62 -12.71 -1.22
N MET A 160 -10.19 -11.47 -0.95
CA MET A 160 -8.76 -11.10 -0.97
C MET A 160 -7.98 -11.58 0.26
N VAL A 161 -8.65 -11.79 1.40
CA VAL A 161 -8.02 -12.43 2.58
C VAL A 161 -7.94 -13.94 2.39
N THR A 162 -9.07 -14.56 2.04
CA THR A 162 -9.20 -16.02 1.97
C THR A 162 -8.62 -16.61 0.69
N GLY A 163 -8.61 -15.84 -0.40
CA GLY A 163 -8.24 -16.27 -1.75
C GLY A 163 -9.35 -16.96 -2.54
N TYR A 164 -10.50 -17.21 -1.93
CA TYR A 164 -11.59 -17.98 -2.54
C TYR A 164 -12.69 -17.09 -3.12
N LYS A 165 -13.17 -17.46 -4.32
CA LYS A 165 -14.40 -16.94 -4.92
C LYS A 165 -15.38 -18.09 -5.23
N ARG A 166 -16.66 -17.76 -5.45
CA ARG A 166 -17.66 -18.72 -5.94
C ARG A 166 -17.40 -19.01 -7.43
N GLY A 167 -17.55 -20.26 -7.84
CA GLY A 167 -17.30 -20.69 -9.22
C GLY A 167 -16.93 -22.17 -9.30
N ALA A 168 -16.85 -22.70 -10.53
CA ALA A 168 -16.63 -24.12 -10.77
C ALA A 168 -15.23 -24.57 -10.27
N PRO A 169 -15.10 -25.76 -9.66
CA PRO A 169 -13.81 -26.25 -9.14
C PRO A 169 -12.69 -26.30 -10.19
N ALA A 170 -13.04 -26.53 -11.46
CA ALA A 170 -12.11 -26.60 -12.59
C ALA A 170 -11.37 -25.29 -12.87
N ASP A 171 -11.94 -24.14 -12.48
CA ASP A 171 -11.37 -22.82 -12.75
C ASP A 171 -10.41 -22.34 -11.64
N GLY A 172 -10.25 -23.13 -10.57
CA GLY A 172 -9.37 -22.85 -9.44
C GLY A 172 -7.90 -23.19 -9.68
N ILE A 173 -6.99 -22.50 -8.98
CA ILE A 173 -5.56 -22.83 -8.98
C ILE A 173 -5.28 -24.05 -8.08
N ARG A 174 -4.26 -24.86 -8.43
CA ARG A 174 -3.90 -26.09 -7.70
C ARG A 174 -3.01 -25.87 -6.48
N ARG A 175 -2.14 -24.85 -6.50
CA ARG A 175 -1.20 -24.53 -5.41
C ARG A 175 -1.32 -23.07 -5.02
N ALA A 176 -1.38 -22.81 -3.72
CA ALA A 176 -1.45 -21.47 -3.15
C ALA A 176 -0.09 -20.79 -2.95
N TRP A 177 1.05 -21.50 -3.03
CA TRP A 177 2.40 -20.92 -2.86
C TRP A 177 2.63 -20.16 -1.53
N TRP A 178 2.17 -20.74 -0.41
CA TRP A 178 2.30 -20.15 0.93
C TRP A 178 3.74 -19.90 1.37
N SER A 179 4.70 -20.71 0.94
CA SER A 179 6.12 -20.50 1.26
C SER A 179 6.64 -19.16 0.73
N VAL A 180 6.32 -18.83 -0.52
CA VAL A 180 6.70 -17.55 -1.13
C VAL A 180 6.05 -16.39 -0.37
N ALA A 181 4.76 -16.50 -0.04
CA ALA A 181 4.06 -15.49 0.75
C ALA A 181 4.67 -15.29 2.15
N ALA A 182 5.04 -16.38 2.82
CA ALA A 182 5.67 -16.33 4.14
C ALA A 182 7.05 -15.66 4.08
N ILE A 183 7.89 -16.02 3.09
CA ILE A 183 9.21 -15.41 2.90
C ILE A 183 9.09 -13.91 2.62
N MET A 184 8.17 -13.51 1.72
CA MET A 184 7.93 -12.10 1.40
C MET A 184 7.52 -11.30 2.65
N THR A 185 6.55 -11.80 3.42
CA THR A 185 6.07 -11.13 4.63
C THR A 185 7.15 -11.06 5.70
N ALA A 186 7.90 -12.15 5.92
CA ALA A 186 9.01 -12.16 6.87
C ALA A 186 10.12 -11.17 6.48
N ALA A 187 10.45 -11.08 5.18
CA ALA A 187 11.43 -10.13 4.67
C ALA A 187 10.98 -8.68 4.87
N ALA A 188 9.70 -8.36 4.61
CA ALA A 188 9.15 -7.02 4.84
C ALA A 188 9.17 -6.64 6.33
N ILE A 189 8.73 -7.55 7.22
CA ILE A 189 8.74 -7.31 8.67
C ILE A 189 10.18 -7.15 9.18
N GLY A 190 11.09 -8.03 8.75
CA GLY A 190 12.51 -7.95 9.11
C GLY A 190 13.14 -6.63 8.66
N TRP A 191 12.84 -6.20 7.42
CA TRP A 191 13.25 -4.89 6.92
C TRP A 191 12.74 -3.76 7.81
N TRP A 192 11.43 -3.67 8.05
CA TRP A 192 10.85 -2.61 8.90
C TRP A 192 11.41 -2.63 10.32
N TRP A 193 11.64 -3.82 10.89
CA TRP A 193 12.30 -3.96 12.17
C TRP A 193 13.70 -3.35 12.18
N THR A 194 14.53 -3.63 11.17
CA THR A 194 15.88 -3.02 11.09
C THR A 194 15.82 -1.51 11.00
N GLN A 195 14.90 -0.98 10.19
CA GLN A 195 14.77 0.46 10.00
C GLN A 195 14.29 1.13 11.29
N TRP A 196 13.32 0.53 11.99
CA TRP A 196 12.79 1.03 13.25
C TRP A 196 13.88 1.23 14.30
N HIS A 197 14.82 0.28 14.40
CA HIS A 197 15.95 0.37 15.35
C HIS A 197 17.04 1.35 14.90
N ALA A 198 17.16 1.58 13.59
CA ALA A 198 18.06 2.59 13.05
C ALA A 198 17.51 4.02 13.19
N ALA A 199 16.20 4.17 13.38
CA ALA A 199 15.58 5.48 13.55
C ALA A 199 16.04 6.15 14.86
N PRO A 200 16.38 7.45 14.85
CA PRO A 200 16.75 8.18 16.06
C PRO A 200 15.68 8.03 17.14
N GLN A 201 16.02 7.35 18.22
CA GLN A 201 15.15 7.24 19.38
C GLN A 201 15.29 8.50 20.24
N PRO A 202 14.20 9.00 20.85
CA PRO A 202 14.32 10.08 21.81
C PRO A 202 15.28 9.66 22.93
N ALA A 203 16.18 10.56 23.32
CA ALA A 203 17.06 10.32 24.46
C ALA A 203 16.19 10.10 25.72
N PRO A 204 16.55 9.19 26.63
CA PRO A 204 15.92 9.10 27.94
C PRO A 204 16.18 10.42 28.70
N GLY A 205 15.28 11.39 28.57
CA GLY A 205 15.46 12.74 29.10
C GLY A 205 14.43 13.76 28.60
N ASP A 206 13.89 13.58 27.39
CA ASP A 206 12.88 14.48 26.80
C ASP A 206 11.44 14.11 27.22
N GLY A 207 11.25 13.76 28.50
CA GLY A 207 9.92 13.84 29.10
C GLY A 207 9.47 15.31 29.14
N PRO A 208 8.16 15.62 29.13
CA PRO A 208 7.73 16.98 29.36
C PRO A 208 8.35 17.42 30.69
N VAL A 209 9.18 18.47 30.63
CA VAL A 209 9.76 19.08 31.82
C VAL A 209 8.59 19.35 32.74
N ALA A 210 8.45 18.52 33.78
CA ALA A 210 7.53 18.80 34.87
C ALA A 210 7.97 20.19 35.33
N ALA A 211 7.11 21.18 35.06
CA ALA A 211 7.36 22.55 35.42
C ALA A 211 7.90 22.55 36.85
N ASP A 212 9.03 23.23 37.04
CA ASP A 212 9.62 23.50 38.36
C ASP A 212 8.65 24.44 39.11
N ILE A 213 7.52 23.90 39.54
CA ILE A 213 6.55 24.52 40.45
C ILE A 213 6.93 24.02 41.84
N GLY A 214 8.02 24.55 42.37
CA GLY A 214 8.52 24.03 43.65
C GLY A 214 9.58 24.85 44.39
N ARG A 215 9.98 26.04 43.95
CA ARG A 215 10.91 26.87 44.74
C ARG A 215 10.23 28.14 45.25
N PRO A 216 9.84 28.20 46.54
CA PRO A 216 9.39 29.45 47.12
C PRO A 216 10.58 30.40 47.25
N ALA A 217 10.46 31.59 46.68
CA ALA A 217 11.36 32.70 46.95
C ALA A 217 11.11 33.18 48.38
N HIS A 218 12.04 32.89 49.30
CA HIS A 218 12.01 33.38 50.67
C HIS A 218 13.35 34.03 51.04
N GLY A 219 13.26 35.24 51.60
CA GLY A 219 14.34 36.04 52.19
C GLY A 219 14.65 37.26 51.32
N ALA A 220 13.89 38.36 51.33
CA ALA A 220 13.58 39.27 52.44
C ALA A 220 14.84 39.85 53.11
N ASP A 221 14.91 41.17 53.03
CA ASP A 221 15.90 42.11 53.56
C ASP A 221 16.48 41.74 54.94
N ARG A 222 17.74 42.12 55.13
CA ARG A 222 18.22 42.61 56.42
C ARG A 222 19.41 43.55 56.23
N ASP A 223 19.20 44.76 56.73
CA ASP A 223 20.15 45.79 57.08
C ASP A 223 21.29 45.24 57.95
N ASP A 224 22.49 45.83 57.84
CA ASP A 224 23.20 46.52 58.93
C ASP A 224 24.70 46.75 58.60
N ASP A 225 25.13 47.96 58.97
CA ASP A 225 26.48 48.53 59.19
C ASP A 225 27.34 49.06 58.02
#